data_AF-A0A7J8Z5Z7-F1
#
_entry.id   AF-A0A7J8Z5Z7-F1
#
_cell.length_a   1.000
_cell.length_b   1.000
_cell.length_c   1.000
_cell.angle_alpha   90.00
_cell.angle_beta   90.00
_cell.angle_gamma   90.00
#
_symmetry.space_group_name_H-M   'P 1'
#
loop_
_entity.id
_entity.type
_entity.pdbx_description
1 polymer ?
#
loop_
_entity_poly.entity_id
_entity_poly.type
_entity_poly.pdbx_seq_one_letter_code
_entity_poly.pdbx_strand_id
1 'polypeptide(L)'
;MYDYVVKELPKLLSENFPQLDTSKASISGHSMGGHGALTIYLKNLDKYKSASAFAPIANPINCPWGQKVFANYLGNDKAAWEEYDATCLVKKFHNVSATILIDQGEDDKFLHDQLLAHKFEEACRSVNVPLLLRLQPGYDHSYFFISTFIDDHIRHHAQALKL
;
A
#
# COMPACT_ATOMS: atom_id res chain seq x y z
N MET A 1 -1.93 -15.40 2.68
CA MET A 1 -2.25 -14.38 1.66
C MET A 1 -1.00 -13.75 1.03
N TYR A 2 0.03 -13.37 1.81
CA TYR A 2 1.25 -12.78 1.27
C TYR A 2 1.93 -13.63 0.18
N ASP A 3 2.22 -14.92 0.45
CA ASP A 3 2.86 -15.80 -0.55
C ASP A 3 2.01 -15.96 -1.82
N TYR A 4 0.69 -15.98 -1.68
CA TYR A 4 -0.21 -16.05 -2.83
C TYR A 4 -0.02 -14.83 -3.75
N VAL A 5 -0.07 -13.62 -3.20
CA VAL A 5 0.04 -12.37 -3.99
C VAL A 5 1.46 -12.15 -4.52
N VAL A 6 2.49 -12.52 -3.76
CA VAL A 6 3.89 -12.20 -4.09
C VAL A 6 4.58 -13.28 -4.93
N LYS A 7 4.13 -14.54 -4.83
CA LYS A 7 4.82 -15.68 -5.48
C LYS A 7 3.87 -16.48 -6.37
N GLU A 8 2.78 -17.00 -5.82
CA GLU A 8 1.93 -17.98 -6.51
C GLU A 8 1.19 -17.35 -7.69
N LEU A 9 0.51 -16.21 -7.47
CA LEU A 9 -0.27 -15.53 -8.50
C LEU A 9 0.62 -14.96 -9.63
N PRO A 10 1.74 -14.25 -9.36
CA PRO A 10 2.63 -13.79 -10.44
C PRO A 10 3.20 -14.94 -11.27
N LYS A 11 3.53 -16.08 -10.62
CA LYS A 11 3.98 -17.28 -11.31
C LYS A 11 2.88 -17.83 -12.23
N LEU A 12 1.67 -18.02 -11.70
CA LEU A 12 0.53 -18.51 -12.48
C LEU A 12 0.21 -17.58 -13.67
N LEU A 13 0.27 -16.27 -13.46
CA LEU A 13 0.07 -15.29 -14.53
C LEU A 13 1.13 -15.42 -15.64
N SER A 14 2.40 -15.54 -15.27
CA SER A 14 3.49 -15.72 -16.25
C SER A 14 3.40 -17.03 -17.03
N GLU A 15 2.89 -18.09 -16.41
CA GLU A 15 2.75 -19.41 -17.04
C GLU A 15 1.55 -19.47 -18.01
N ASN A 16 0.49 -18.69 -17.78
CA ASN A 16 -0.76 -18.76 -18.55
C ASN A 16 -1.00 -17.58 -19.49
N PHE A 17 -0.31 -16.45 -19.30
CA PHE A 17 -0.48 -15.23 -20.09
C PHE A 17 0.88 -14.72 -20.57
N PRO A 18 1.44 -15.28 -21.67
CA PRO A 18 2.78 -14.94 -22.15
C PRO A 18 2.96 -13.47 -22.57
N GLN A 19 1.86 -12.76 -22.80
CA GLN A 19 1.85 -11.33 -23.06
C GLN A 19 2.09 -10.46 -21.82
N LEU A 20 2.00 -11.02 -20.60
CA LEU A 20 2.23 -10.30 -19.36
C LEU A 20 3.70 -10.45 -18.91
N ASP A 21 4.45 -9.34 -18.96
CA ASP A 21 5.79 -9.27 -18.37
C ASP A 21 5.69 -9.07 -16.85
N THR A 22 5.58 -10.16 -16.10
CA THR A 22 5.48 -10.12 -14.63
C THR A 22 6.79 -9.71 -13.94
N SER A 23 7.91 -9.58 -14.68
CA SER A 23 9.17 -9.01 -14.15
C SER A 23 9.12 -7.48 -14.06
N LYS A 24 8.14 -6.85 -14.71
CA LYS A 24 7.84 -5.42 -14.65
C LYS A 24 6.46 -5.21 -14.05
N ALA A 25 6.37 -5.39 -12.73
CA ALA A 25 5.13 -5.19 -11.99
C ALA A 25 5.17 -3.88 -11.18
N SER A 26 3.99 -3.31 -10.93
CA SER A 26 3.73 -2.33 -9.88
C SER A 26 2.52 -2.80 -9.08
N ILE A 27 2.31 -2.28 -7.87
CA ILE A 27 1.24 -2.74 -6.99
C ILE A 27 0.40 -1.58 -6.45
N SER A 28 -0.91 -1.78 -6.41
CA SER A 28 -1.86 -0.82 -5.85
C SER A 28 -2.97 -1.55 -5.09
N GLY A 29 -3.74 -0.81 -4.31
CA GLY A 29 -4.90 -1.33 -3.63
C GLY A 29 -5.68 -0.28 -2.85
N HIS A 30 -6.85 -0.69 -2.37
CA HIS A 30 -7.76 0.16 -1.59
C HIS A 30 -7.91 -0.37 -0.16
N SER A 31 -7.87 0.50 0.86
CA SER A 31 -8.14 0.12 2.26
C SER A 31 -7.20 -0.98 2.76
N MET A 32 -7.73 -2.15 3.16
CA MET A 32 -6.93 -3.35 3.44
C MET A 32 -6.05 -3.76 2.25
N GLY A 33 -6.52 -3.61 1.02
CA GLY A 33 -5.71 -3.83 -0.18
C GLY A 33 -4.60 -2.78 -0.32
N GLY A 34 -4.83 -1.54 0.10
CA GLY A 34 -3.81 -0.48 0.12
C GLY A 34 -2.72 -0.76 1.15
N HIS A 35 -3.11 -1.25 2.34
CA HIS A 35 -2.21 -1.84 3.31
C HIS A 35 -1.35 -2.96 2.70
N GLY A 36 -1.99 -3.90 2.00
CA GLY A 36 -1.30 -4.98 1.31
C GLY A 36 -0.29 -4.47 0.28
N ALA A 37 -0.70 -3.51 -0.55
CA ALA A 37 0.17 -2.91 -1.56
C ALA A 37 1.42 -2.26 -0.95
N LEU A 38 1.26 -1.42 0.08
CA LEU A 38 2.37 -0.74 0.74
C LEU A 38 3.32 -1.73 1.45
N THR A 39 2.77 -2.67 2.23
CA THR A 39 3.59 -3.65 2.96
C THR A 39 4.34 -4.59 2.01
N ILE A 40 3.69 -5.06 0.94
CA ILE A 40 4.31 -5.90 -0.08
C ILE A 40 5.40 -5.13 -0.83
N TYR A 41 5.13 -3.88 -1.24
CA TYR A 41 6.11 -3.05 -1.92
C TYR A 41 7.39 -2.90 -1.09
N LEU A 42 7.26 -2.47 0.17
CA LEU A 42 8.39 -2.23 1.07
C LEU A 42 9.22 -3.49 1.34
N LYS A 43 8.58 -4.67 1.35
CA LYS A 43 9.27 -5.96 1.56
C LYS A 43 9.86 -6.56 0.28
N ASN A 44 9.60 -5.97 -0.89
CA ASN A 44 10.03 -6.49 -2.20
C ASN A 44 10.42 -5.35 -3.16
N LEU A 45 11.27 -4.43 -2.70
CA LEU A 45 11.69 -3.24 -3.46
C LEU A 45 12.38 -3.57 -4.80
N ASP A 46 12.92 -4.79 -4.93
CA ASP A 46 13.52 -5.33 -6.15
C ASP A 46 12.48 -5.77 -7.20
N LYS A 47 11.28 -6.16 -6.77
CA LYS A 47 10.25 -6.76 -7.64
C LYS A 47 9.28 -5.74 -8.24
N TYR A 48 8.91 -4.72 -7.48
CA TYR A 48 7.89 -3.76 -7.89
C TYR A 48 8.50 -2.42 -8.26
N LYS A 49 8.11 -1.85 -9.41
CA LYS A 49 8.64 -0.58 -9.93
C LYS A 49 8.05 0.64 -9.26
N SER A 50 6.82 0.53 -8.76
CA SER A 50 6.15 1.58 -7.99
C SER A 50 5.03 0.99 -7.14
N ALA A 51 4.57 1.78 -6.18
CA ALA A 51 3.40 1.46 -5.37
C ALA A 51 2.50 2.68 -5.18
N SER A 52 1.20 2.41 -5.16
CA SER A 52 0.21 3.43 -4.81
C SER A 52 -0.90 2.84 -3.94
N ALA A 53 -1.70 3.68 -3.30
CA ALA A 53 -2.85 3.20 -2.54
C ALA A 53 -3.98 4.23 -2.46
N PHE A 54 -5.21 3.73 -2.39
CA PHE A 54 -6.40 4.51 -2.04
C PHE A 54 -6.79 4.23 -0.59
N ALA A 55 -6.90 5.28 0.22
CA ALA A 55 -7.38 5.23 1.60
C ALA A 55 -6.76 4.05 2.40
N PRO A 56 -5.42 3.88 2.44
CA PRO A 56 -4.81 2.66 2.99
C PRO A 56 -4.92 2.60 4.51
N ILE A 57 -5.01 1.38 5.04
CA ILE A 57 -4.76 1.11 6.47
C ILE A 57 -3.24 1.12 6.69
N ALA A 58 -2.68 2.31 6.88
CA ALA A 58 -1.23 2.54 6.79
C ALA A 58 -0.49 2.25 8.10
N ASN A 59 -1.18 2.27 9.24
CA ASN A 59 -0.60 1.96 10.56
C ASN A 59 -1.49 1.01 11.40
N PRO A 60 -1.77 -0.21 10.90
CA PRO A 60 -2.69 -1.16 11.53
C PRO A 60 -2.35 -1.56 12.98
N ILE A 61 -1.08 -1.48 13.39
CA ILE A 61 -0.69 -1.76 14.79
C ILE A 61 -1.35 -0.78 15.78
N ASN A 62 -1.72 0.41 15.29
CA ASN A 62 -2.28 1.51 16.06
C ASN A 62 -3.76 1.80 15.75
N CYS A 63 -4.46 0.92 15.02
CA CYS A 63 -5.89 1.06 14.77
C CYS A 63 -6.72 -0.14 15.25
N PRO A 64 -7.99 0.05 15.67
CA PRO A 64 -8.81 -1.04 16.23
C PRO A 64 -8.99 -2.22 15.29
N TRP A 65 -9.19 -1.98 13.99
CA TRP A 65 -9.34 -3.05 13.01
C TRP A 65 -8.05 -3.86 12.89
N GLY A 66 -6.90 -3.19 12.76
CA GLY A 66 -5.61 -3.84 12.62
C GLY A 66 -5.21 -4.63 13.86
N GLN A 67 -5.39 -4.07 15.05
CA GLN A 67 -5.14 -4.77 16.32
C GLN A 67 -5.98 -6.03 16.47
N LYS A 68 -7.28 -5.97 16.13
CA LYS A 68 -8.17 -7.13 16.16
C LYS A 68 -7.73 -8.21 15.16
N VAL A 69 -7.40 -7.82 13.93
CA VAL A 69 -7.01 -8.74 12.86
C VAL A 69 -5.66 -9.38 13.15
N PHE A 70 -4.68 -8.60 13.59
CA PHE A 70 -3.36 -9.11 13.93
C PHE A 70 -3.38 -10.02 15.16
N ALA A 71 -4.16 -9.70 16.20
CA ALA A 71 -4.34 -10.61 17.34
C ALA A 71 -4.86 -11.99 16.90
N ASN A 72 -5.81 -12.02 15.96
CA ASN A 72 -6.39 -13.27 15.47
C ASN A 72 -5.45 -14.08 14.57
N TYR A 73 -4.62 -13.45 13.76
CA TYR A 73 -3.76 -14.15 12.78
C TYR A 73 -2.31 -14.35 13.22
N LEU A 74 -1.77 -13.41 14.00
CA LEU A 74 -0.36 -13.35 14.41
C LEU A 74 -0.18 -13.55 15.92
N GLY A 75 -1.27 -13.64 16.68
CA GLY A 75 -1.23 -13.68 18.15
C GLY A 75 -0.97 -12.32 18.77
N ASN A 76 -0.67 -12.28 20.06
CA ASN A 76 -0.57 -11.05 20.84
C ASN A 76 0.83 -10.39 20.84
N ASP A 77 1.78 -10.95 20.10
CA ASP A 77 3.12 -10.37 19.98
C ASP A 77 3.12 -9.19 19.00
N LYS A 78 3.18 -7.97 19.55
CA LYS A 78 3.21 -6.74 18.76
C LYS A 78 4.47 -6.62 17.89
N ALA A 79 5.58 -7.24 18.26
CA ALA A 79 6.78 -7.23 17.43
C ALA A 79 6.52 -7.96 16.09
N ALA A 80 5.75 -9.05 16.12
CA ALA A 80 5.34 -9.77 14.92
C ALA A 80 4.40 -8.94 14.02
N TRP A 81 3.65 -7.98 14.60
CA TRP A 81 2.73 -7.12 13.84
C TRP A 81 3.48 -6.09 13.00
N GLU A 82 4.65 -5.64 13.46
CA GLU A 82 5.48 -4.68 12.72
C GLU A 82 5.90 -5.18 11.34
N GLU A 83 6.02 -6.50 11.16
CA GLU A 83 6.37 -7.14 9.88
C GLU A 83 5.26 -7.04 8.83
N TYR A 84 4.10 -6.53 9.23
CA TYR A 84 2.93 -6.28 8.41
C TYR A 84 2.40 -4.86 8.57
N ASP A 85 3.13 -3.93 9.18
CA ASP A 85 2.68 -2.53 9.32
C ASP A 85 3.50 -1.63 8.41
N ALA A 86 2.88 -0.95 7.44
CA ALA A 86 3.60 -0.13 6.46
C ALA A 86 4.38 1.02 7.12
N THR A 87 3.86 1.61 8.21
CA THR A 87 4.51 2.70 8.96
C THR A 87 5.74 2.19 9.71
N CYS A 88 5.73 0.95 10.20
CA CYS A 88 6.92 0.31 10.76
C CYS A 88 7.92 -0.12 9.66
N LEU A 89 7.41 -0.74 8.59
CA LEU A 89 8.23 -1.26 7.49
C LEU A 89 8.98 -0.17 6.74
N VAL A 90 8.38 1.00 6.52
CA VAL A 90 9.07 2.09 5.77
C VAL A 90 10.32 2.57 6.51
N LYS A 91 10.34 2.49 7.85
CA LYS A 91 11.53 2.79 8.66
C LYS A 91 12.61 1.73 8.54
N LYS A 92 12.25 0.48 8.25
CA LYS A 92 13.18 -0.65 8.05
C LYS A 92 13.69 -0.74 6.60
N PHE A 93 12.81 -0.49 5.64
CA PHE A 93 13.04 -0.65 4.19
C PHE A 93 12.83 0.69 3.46
N HIS A 94 13.76 1.62 3.68
CA HIS A 94 13.66 2.99 3.18
C HIS A 94 14.41 3.25 1.86
N ASN A 95 15.02 2.24 1.25
CA ASN A 95 15.72 2.36 -0.04
C ASN A 95 14.73 2.39 -1.23
N VAL A 96 13.70 3.22 -1.10
CA VAL A 96 12.59 3.38 -2.04
C VAL A 96 13.04 4.35 -3.14
N SER A 97 13.04 3.87 -4.39
CA SER A 97 13.51 4.65 -5.55
C SER A 97 12.40 5.38 -6.30
N ALA A 98 11.14 4.96 -6.14
CA ALA A 98 9.98 5.57 -6.78
C ALA A 98 9.13 6.28 -5.73
N THR A 99 8.55 7.43 -6.09
CA THR A 99 7.58 8.11 -5.22
C THR A 99 6.39 7.20 -4.95
N ILE A 100 6.01 7.01 -3.69
CA ILE A 100 4.77 6.33 -3.33
C ILE A 100 3.62 7.32 -3.51
N LEU A 101 2.54 6.93 -4.18
CA LEU A 101 1.34 7.75 -4.34
C LEU A 101 0.21 7.27 -3.42
N ILE A 102 -0.34 8.15 -2.59
CA ILE A 102 -1.53 7.85 -1.78
C ILE A 102 -2.59 8.91 -2.04
N ASP A 103 -3.80 8.46 -2.36
CA ASP A 103 -4.99 9.29 -2.33
C ASP A 103 -5.85 8.92 -1.12
N GLN A 104 -6.34 9.94 -0.42
CA GLN A 104 -7.17 9.78 0.77
C GLN A 104 -8.33 10.78 0.72
N GLY A 105 -9.57 10.29 0.75
CA GLY A 105 -10.74 11.14 0.95
C GLY A 105 -10.71 11.80 2.33
N GLU A 106 -10.96 13.11 2.41
CA GLU A 106 -11.04 13.83 3.70
C GLU A 106 -12.33 13.56 4.46
N ASP A 107 -13.41 13.21 3.74
CA ASP A 107 -14.73 12.88 4.31
C ASP A 107 -14.88 11.37 4.54
N ASP A 108 -13.77 10.62 4.47
CA ASP A 108 -13.73 9.20 4.74
C ASP A 108 -13.95 8.94 6.23
N LYS A 109 -15.08 8.31 6.57
CA LYS A 109 -15.45 7.94 7.94
C LYS A 109 -14.44 7.06 8.68
N PHE A 110 -13.51 6.42 7.98
CA PHE A 110 -12.47 5.57 8.56
C PHE A 110 -11.14 6.28 8.75
N LEU A 111 -10.99 7.51 8.24
CA LEU A 111 -9.73 8.27 8.17
C LEU A 111 -8.97 8.31 9.50
N HIS A 112 -9.65 8.79 10.54
CA HIS A 112 -9.04 9.05 11.85
C HIS A 112 -8.85 7.79 12.69
N ASP A 113 -9.73 6.81 12.53
CA ASP A 113 -9.77 5.64 13.42
C ASP A 113 -9.01 4.43 12.85
N GLN A 114 -8.97 4.28 11.52
CA GLN A 114 -8.47 3.06 10.87
C GLN A 114 -7.32 3.30 9.91
N LEU A 115 -7.39 4.36 9.10
CA LEU A 115 -6.50 4.53 7.95
C LEU A 115 -5.13 5.07 8.35
N LEU A 116 -5.14 6.16 9.12
CA LEU A 116 -3.93 6.73 9.73
C LEU A 116 -2.82 7.06 8.71
N ALA A 117 -3.20 7.51 7.49
CA ALA A 117 -2.24 7.85 6.42
C ALA A 117 -1.20 8.90 6.85
N HIS A 118 -1.57 9.83 7.74
CA HIS A 118 -0.67 10.82 8.33
C HIS A 118 0.50 10.17 9.12
N LYS A 119 0.30 9.02 9.77
CA LYS A 119 1.38 8.29 10.47
C LYS A 119 2.41 7.73 9.50
N PHE A 120 1.94 7.26 8.35
CA PHE A 120 2.82 6.80 7.29
C PHE A 120 3.60 7.96 6.66
N GLU A 121 2.97 9.13 6.47
CA GLU A 121 3.65 10.34 6.02
C GLU A 121 4.75 10.80 6.99
N GLU A 122 4.43 10.87 8.29
CA GLU A 122 5.42 11.16 9.35
C GLU A 122 6.61 10.19 9.28
N ALA A 123 6.33 8.89 9.11
CA ALA A 123 7.37 7.87 8.99
C ALA A 123 8.20 8.04 7.71
N CYS A 124 7.59 8.24 6.55
CA CYS A 124 8.31 8.46 5.28
C CYS A 124 9.25 9.67 5.39
N ARG A 125 8.75 10.79 5.94
CA ARG A 125 9.53 12.01 6.16
C ARG A 125 10.73 11.78 7.07
N SER A 126 10.59 10.95 8.11
CA SER A 126 11.69 10.65 9.05
C SER A 126 12.87 9.90 8.42
N VAL A 127 12.64 9.20 7.30
CA VAL A 127 13.67 8.39 6.60
C VAL A 127 13.86 8.82 5.13
N ASN A 128 13.37 10.01 4.76
CA ASN A 128 13.48 10.59 3.41
C ASN A 128 12.92 9.70 2.28
N VAL A 129 11.89 8.91 2.56
CA VAL A 129 11.17 8.15 1.53
C VAL A 129 10.24 9.10 0.76
N PRO A 130 10.29 9.14 -0.57
CA PRO A 130 9.44 10.02 -1.36
C PRO A 130 7.99 9.55 -1.31
N LEU A 131 7.11 10.41 -0.77
CA LEU A 131 5.68 10.18 -0.68
C LEU A 131 4.94 11.38 -1.27
N LEU A 132 3.98 11.11 -2.15
CA LEU A 132 2.96 12.04 -2.59
C LEU A 132 1.63 11.61 -1.96
N LEU A 133 1.27 12.24 -0.83
CA LEU A 133 -0.02 12.06 -0.18
C LEU A 133 -0.96 13.18 -0.62
N ARG A 134 -2.06 12.83 -1.29
CA ARG A 134 -3.12 13.74 -1.73
C ARG A 134 -4.35 13.56 -0.85
N LEU A 135 -4.72 14.60 -0.12
CA LEU A 135 -5.99 14.66 0.58
C LEU A 135 -7.05 15.23 -0.38
N GLN A 136 -8.18 14.54 -0.49
CA GLN A 136 -9.23 14.83 -1.46
C GLN A 136 -10.50 15.31 -0.74
N PRO A 137 -10.74 16.62 -0.65
CA PRO A 137 -11.91 17.18 0.03
C PRO A 137 -13.23 16.70 -0.59
N GLY A 138 -14.20 16.34 0.25
CA GLY A 138 -15.53 15.90 -0.20
C GLY A 138 -15.61 14.45 -0.68
N TYR A 139 -14.49 13.70 -0.67
CA TYR A 139 -14.46 12.31 -1.08
C TYR A 139 -14.47 11.36 0.12
N ASP A 140 -15.17 10.24 -0.05
CA ASP A 140 -15.37 9.21 0.97
C ASP A 140 -14.52 7.95 0.70
N HIS A 141 -14.88 6.82 1.33
CA HIS A 141 -14.20 5.52 1.18
C HIS A 141 -14.71 4.68 -0.01
N SER A 142 -15.59 5.24 -0.84
CA SER A 142 -16.32 4.44 -1.83
C SER A 142 -15.54 4.27 -3.14
N TYR A 143 -16.08 3.43 -4.02
CA TYR A 143 -15.57 3.34 -5.38
C TYR A 143 -15.83 4.60 -6.22
N PHE A 144 -16.70 5.53 -5.81
CA PHE A 144 -16.82 6.84 -6.47
C PHE A 144 -15.52 7.63 -6.30
N PHE A 145 -15.00 7.68 -5.08
CA PHE A 145 -13.68 8.23 -4.79
C PHE A 145 -12.58 7.56 -5.63
N ILE A 146 -12.49 6.23 -5.58
CA ILE A 146 -11.46 5.48 -6.34
C ILE A 146 -11.57 5.77 -7.84
N SER A 147 -12.77 5.68 -8.41
CA SER A 147 -12.99 5.88 -9.85
C SER A 147 -12.63 7.29 -10.33
N THR A 148 -12.70 8.29 -9.45
CA THR A 148 -12.35 9.67 -9.79
C THR A 148 -10.85 9.82 -10.03
N PHE A 149 -10.02 9.09 -9.29
CA PHE A 149 -8.57 9.27 -9.26
C PHE A 149 -7.78 8.06 -9.79
N ILE A 150 -8.45 6.96 -10.18
CA ILE A 150 -7.80 5.75 -10.68
C ILE A 150 -6.91 6.01 -11.90
N ASP A 151 -7.33 6.93 -12.76
CA ASP A 151 -6.59 7.35 -13.95
C ASP A 151 -5.19 7.90 -13.60
N ASP A 152 -5.08 8.66 -12.51
CA ASP A 152 -3.79 9.19 -12.05
C ASP A 152 -2.89 8.09 -11.52
N HIS A 153 -3.45 7.11 -10.80
CA HIS A 153 -2.70 5.95 -10.30
C HIS A 153 -2.21 5.07 -11.46
N ILE A 154 -3.04 4.87 -12.49
CA ILE A 154 -2.63 4.16 -13.70
C ILE A 154 -1.48 4.89 -14.39
N ARG A 155 -1.57 6.22 -14.58
CA ARG A 155 -0.49 7.03 -15.17
C ARG A 155 0.79 6.97 -14.34
N HIS A 156 0.67 7.07 -13.01
CA HIS A 156 1.78 6.95 -12.09
C HIS A 156 2.53 5.61 -12.26
N HIS A 157 1.79 4.50 -12.32
CA HIS A 157 2.39 3.19 -12.55
C HIS A 157 2.95 3.02 -13.97
N ALA A 158 2.26 3.52 -15.00
CA ALA A 158 2.74 3.47 -16.37
C ALA A 158 4.11 4.18 -16.53
N GLN A 159 4.28 5.35 -15.90
CA GLN A 159 5.55 6.08 -15.89
C GLN A 159 6.68 5.26 -15.25
N ALA A 160 6.43 4.64 -14.09
CA ALA A 160 7.42 3.79 -13.42
C ALA A 160 7.75 2.51 -14.20
N LEU A 161 6.77 1.99 -14.95
CA LEU A 161 6.93 0.83 -15.85
C LEU A 161 7.58 1.19 -17.19
N LYS A 162 7.72 2.49 -17.50
CA LYS A 162 8.24 3.03 -18.76
C LYS A 162 7.38 2.63 -19.97
N LEU A 163 6.07 2.77 -19.83
CA LEU A 163 5.07 2.59 -20.89
C LEU A 163 4.71 3.90 -21.59
#